data_AF-A0A8J2IAF3-F1
#
_entry.id   AF-A0A8J2IAF3-F1
#
_cell.length_a   1.000
_cell.length_b   1.000
_cell.length_c   1.000
_cell.angle_alpha   90.00
_cell.angle_beta   90.00
_cell.angle_gamma   90.00
#
_symmetry.space_group_name_H-M   'P 1'
#
loop_
_entity.id
_entity.type
_entity.pdbx_description
1 polymer ?
#
loop_
_entity_poly.entity_id
_entity_poly.type
_entity_poly.pdbx_seq_one_letter_code
_entity_poly.pdbx_strand_id
1 'polypeptide(L)'
;MYPDDPRCTELAYPDLVNFGVSVFIVVGILVSYLPQHYKIIARRSSRGLSPMFVLLGTVSGTASIANILTLPESTRDMGCCKDIGSFPCAAAMLGIVQIGVQWSCFFFIMLLFLIFFPRSTSPDVEEEQDTDMPTWKEAVLVLAVSLAFFVIAFIGSVVFVYALPSHVRGWANFLGLLATVLAAIQYIPQIFMTWRLQETGSLSIPMMCIQTPGSFVFAASLYARLGPGGWSAWGLFIFTGILQGFLLVMGLSFVLRDRKAQKGQRLDDANGRDTAGDSERAPLLHGER
;
A
#
# COMPACT_ATOMS: atom_id res chain seq x y z
N MET A 1 4.91 -39.48 17.67
CA MET A 1 4.98 -40.38 16.50
C MET A 1 4.37 -39.57 15.36
N TYR A 2 5.23 -39.07 14.46
CA TYR A 2 4.85 -38.13 13.40
C TYR A 2 3.69 -38.71 12.58
N PRO A 3 2.58 -37.99 12.34
CA PRO A 3 1.69 -38.41 11.28
C PRO A 3 2.49 -38.27 9.97
N ASP A 4 2.40 -39.29 9.12
CA ASP A 4 3.12 -39.48 7.85
C ASP A 4 2.77 -38.43 6.76
N ASP A 5 2.64 -37.14 7.11
CA ASP A 5 2.53 -36.07 6.11
C ASP A 5 3.93 -35.60 5.70
N PRO A 6 4.37 -35.88 4.45
CA PRO A 6 5.67 -35.45 3.96
C PRO A 6 5.82 -33.93 3.99
N ARG A 7 4.72 -33.17 3.91
CA ARG A 7 4.75 -31.71 4.04
C ARG A 7 5.11 -31.27 5.46
N CYS A 8 4.53 -31.89 6.49
CA CYS A 8 4.85 -31.51 7.87
C CYS A 8 6.31 -31.84 8.22
N THR A 9 6.86 -32.91 7.62
CA THR A 9 8.28 -33.26 7.74
C THR A 9 9.19 -32.23 7.06
N GLU A 10 8.81 -31.75 5.87
CA GLU A 10 9.52 -30.65 5.18
C GLU A 10 9.49 -29.36 6.02
N LEU A 11 8.32 -29.01 6.57
CA LEU A 11 8.16 -27.82 7.41
C LEU A 11 8.97 -27.87 8.70
N ALA A 12 9.24 -29.08 9.23
CA ALA A 12 10.02 -29.26 10.46
C ALA A 12 11.48 -28.77 10.33
N TYR A 13 12.01 -28.68 9.11
CA TYR A 13 13.36 -28.22 8.81
C TYR A 13 13.34 -26.95 7.94
N PRO A 14 13.01 -25.78 8.51
CA PRO A 14 12.85 -24.55 7.74
C PRO A 14 14.17 -24.05 7.16
N ASP A 15 14.11 -23.50 5.94
CA ASP A 15 15.21 -22.76 5.32
C ASP A 15 15.46 -21.45 6.09
N LEU A 16 16.66 -21.33 6.67
CA LEU A 16 17.07 -20.18 7.47
C LEU A 16 17.22 -18.89 6.65
N VAL A 17 17.57 -18.99 5.37
CA VAL A 17 17.68 -17.84 4.46
C VAL A 17 16.28 -17.30 4.18
N ASN A 18 15.33 -18.18 3.84
CA ASN A 18 13.93 -17.76 3.60
C ASN A 18 13.31 -17.19 4.89
N PHE A 19 13.59 -17.78 6.05
CA PHE A 19 13.21 -17.23 7.35
C PHE A 19 13.74 -15.81 7.54
N GLY A 20 15.06 -15.60 7.35
CA GLY A 20 15.69 -14.29 7.49
C GLY A 20 15.14 -13.25 6.52
N VAL A 21 14.96 -13.60 5.25
CA VAL A 21 14.33 -12.75 4.23
C VAL A 21 12.90 -12.40 4.64
N SER A 22 12.13 -13.35 5.13
CA SER A 22 10.75 -13.10 5.54
C SER A 22 10.64 -12.16 6.73
N VAL A 23 11.51 -12.31 7.74
CA VAL A 23 11.59 -11.39 8.88
C VAL A 23 12.00 -9.99 8.41
N PHE A 24 12.99 -9.88 7.52
CA PHE A 24 13.39 -8.62 6.92
C PHE A 24 12.23 -7.93 6.19
N ILE A 25 11.43 -8.68 5.43
CA ILE A 25 10.24 -8.16 4.75
C ILE A 25 9.21 -7.63 5.78
N VAL A 26 8.94 -8.34 6.87
CA VAL A 26 7.98 -7.86 7.91
C VAL A 26 8.43 -6.51 8.47
N VAL A 27 9.71 -6.39 8.82
CA VAL A 27 10.28 -5.13 9.30
C VAL A 27 10.19 -4.05 8.21
N GLY A 28 10.51 -4.39 6.96
CA GLY A 28 10.40 -3.50 5.81
C GLY A 28 8.98 -2.97 5.59
N ILE A 29 7.97 -3.83 5.73
CA ILE A 29 6.54 -3.44 5.67
C ILE A 29 6.27 -2.40 6.74
N LEU A 30 6.57 -2.68 8.01
CA LEU A 30 6.33 -1.74 9.12
C LEU A 30 6.99 -0.39 8.86
N VAL A 31 8.29 -0.39 8.53
CA VAL A 31 9.05 0.83 8.25
C VAL A 31 8.49 1.59 7.06
N SER A 32 8.05 0.92 6.00
CA SER A 32 7.53 1.57 4.80
C SER A 32 6.22 2.34 5.04
N TYR A 33 5.39 1.90 5.98
CA TYR A 33 4.12 2.54 6.30
C TYR A 33 4.26 3.71 7.29
N LEU A 34 5.32 3.73 8.12
CA LEU A 34 5.57 4.78 9.12
C LEU A 34 5.49 6.22 8.56
N PRO A 35 6.12 6.57 7.42
CA PRO A 35 6.05 7.93 6.89
C PRO A 35 4.62 8.37 6.57
N GLN A 36 3.79 7.44 6.10
CA GLN A 36 2.40 7.71 5.75
C GLN A 36 1.54 7.88 6.99
N HIS A 37 1.67 6.98 7.98
CA HIS A 37 0.97 7.13 9.27
C HIS A 37 1.35 8.44 9.96
N TYR A 38 2.66 8.75 10.01
CA TYR A 38 3.16 9.99 10.59
C TYR A 38 2.59 11.23 9.87
N LYS A 39 2.60 11.26 8.53
CA LYS A 39 2.08 12.39 7.75
C LYS A 39 0.61 12.68 8.06
N ILE A 40 -0.24 11.66 8.19
CA ILE A 40 -1.67 11.82 8.48
C ILE A 40 -1.86 12.32 9.93
N ILE A 41 -1.16 11.70 10.90
CA ILE A 41 -1.27 12.04 12.32
C ILE A 41 -0.76 13.46 12.58
N ALA A 42 0.41 13.81 12.04
CA ALA A 42 1.03 15.12 12.23
C ALA A 42 0.20 16.25 11.61
N ARG A 43 -0.41 16.02 10.44
CA ARG A 43 -1.29 17.00 9.78
C ARG A 43 -2.69 17.06 10.38
N ARG A 44 -3.09 16.08 11.19
CA ARG A 44 -4.46 15.88 11.69
C ARG A 44 -5.53 16.06 10.61
N SER A 45 -5.21 15.65 9.40
CA SER A 45 -6.04 15.87 8.22
C SER A 45 -5.77 14.78 7.19
N SER A 46 -6.83 14.26 6.60
CA SER A 46 -6.75 13.31 5.48
C SER A 46 -6.76 13.98 4.10
N ARG A 47 -6.57 15.31 4.02
CA ARG A 47 -6.50 16.05 2.74
C ARG A 47 -5.48 15.44 1.79
N GLY A 48 -5.91 15.18 0.55
CA GLY A 48 -5.11 14.56 -0.50
C GLY A 48 -5.19 13.03 -0.56
N LEU A 49 -5.87 12.36 0.37
CA LEU A 49 -6.19 10.92 0.23
C LEU A 49 -7.56 10.75 -0.45
N SER A 50 -7.59 10.03 -1.58
CA SER A 50 -8.83 9.71 -2.26
C SER A 50 -9.65 8.68 -1.46
N PRO A 51 -10.95 8.92 -1.17
CA PRO A 51 -11.82 7.94 -0.51
C PRO A 51 -11.90 6.62 -1.28
N MET A 52 -11.96 6.69 -2.61
CA MET A 52 -11.97 5.51 -3.48
C MET A 52 -10.67 4.72 -3.40
N PHE A 53 -9.51 5.39 -3.29
CA PHE A 53 -8.23 4.71 -3.09
C PHE A 53 -8.21 3.94 -1.77
N VAL A 54 -8.72 4.54 -0.69
CA VAL A 54 -8.81 3.88 0.62
C VAL A 54 -9.77 2.68 0.56
N LEU A 55 -10.95 2.84 -0.06
CA LEU A 55 -11.92 1.76 -0.23
C LEU A 55 -11.35 0.58 -1.02
N LEU A 56 -10.84 0.83 -2.21
CA LEU A 56 -10.29 -0.22 -3.08
C LEU A 56 -9.10 -0.92 -2.42
N GLY A 57 -8.23 -0.17 -1.74
CA GLY A 57 -7.10 -0.74 -1.00
C GLY A 57 -7.54 -1.61 0.18
N THR A 58 -8.55 -1.19 0.95
CA THR A 58 -9.05 -1.99 2.09
C THR A 58 -9.75 -3.25 1.62
N VAL A 59 -10.60 -3.16 0.60
CA VAL A 59 -11.32 -4.32 0.04
C VAL A 59 -10.33 -5.28 -0.63
N SER A 60 -9.38 -4.78 -1.43
CA SER A 60 -8.31 -5.59 -2.03
C SER A 60 -7.44 -6.26 -0.97
N GLY A 61 -6.99 -5.52 0.05
CA GLY A 61 -6.21 -6.09 1.15
C GLY A 61 -6.97 -7.15 1.94
N THR A 62 -8.27 -6.94 2.18
CA THR A 62 -9.14 -7.91 2.85
C THR A 62 -9.32 -9.18 2.02
N ALA A 63 -9.49 -9.03 0.71
CA ALA A 63 -9.51 -10.18 -0.20
C ALA A 63 -8.16 -10.91 -0.25
N SER A 64 -7.04 -10.20 -0.18
CA SER A 64 -5.68 -10.78 -0.15
C SER A 64 -5.42 -11.60 1.13
N ILE A 65 -5.75 -11.07 2.32
CA ILE A 65 -5.60 -11.83 3.56
C ILE A 65 -6.57 -13.03 3.62
N ALA A 66 -7.81 -12.87 3.13
CA ALA A 66 -8.75 -13.99 3.04
C ALA A 66 -8.28 -15.06 2.04
N ASN A 67 -7.69 -14.66 0.90
CA ASN A 67 -7.08 -15.57 -0.07
C ASN A 67 -5.99 -16.43 0.58
N ILE A 68 -4.99 -15.83 1.21
CA ILE A 68 -3.89 -16.61 1.80
C ILE A 68 -4.36 -17.52 2.94
N LEU A 69 -5.33 -17.09 3.74
CA LEU A 69 -5.86 -17.88 4.86
C LEU A 69 -6.72 -19.07 4.39
N THR A 70 -7.35 -18.97 3.23
CA THR A 70 -8.20 -20.04 2.66
C THR A 70 -7.46 -20.92 1.65
N LEU A 71 -6.26 -20.54 1.25
CA LEU A 71 -5.44 -21.30 0.33
C LEU A 71 -5.12 -22.70 0.93
N PRO A 72 -5.39 -23.82 0.21
CA PRO A 72 -5.14 -25.17 0.72
C PRO A 72 -3.72 -25.43 1.23
N GLU A 73 -2.74 -24.83 0.55
CA GLU A 73 -1.33 -24.91 0.90
C GLU A 73 -1.08 -24.28 2.28
N SER A 74 -1.64 -23.09 2.52
CA SER A 74 -1.56 -22.40 3.82
C SER A 74 -2.35 -23.11 4.92
N THR A 75 -3.54 -23.63 4.62
CA THR A 75 -4.36 -24.35 5.62
C THR A 75 -3.72 -25.66 6.03
N ARG A 76 -3.06 -26.37 5.10
CA ARG A 76 -2.24 -27.54 5.41
C ARG A 76 -1.03 -27.17 6.28
N ASP A 77 -0.32 -26.09 5.94
CA ASP A 77 0.83 -25.61 6.73
C ASP A 77 0.40 -25.21 8.17
N MET A 78 -0.77 -24.57 8.32
CA MET A 78 -1.39 -24.29 9.64
C MET A 78 -1.77 -25.57 10.39
N GLY A 79 -2.21 -26.62 9.68
CA GLY A 79 -2.52 -27.92 10.25
C GLY A 79 -1.28 -28.60 10.86
N CYS A 80 -0.15 -28.54 10.16
CA CYS A 80 1.13 -29.12 10.60
C CYS A 80 1.68 -28.47 11.88
N CYS A 81 1.30 -27.22 12.19
CA CYS A 81 1.74 -26.52 13.40
C CYS A 81 1.40 -27.23 14.72
N LYS A 82 0.46 -28.19 14.70
CA LYS A 82 0.11 -29.00 15.87
C LYS A 82 1.15 -30.09 16.16
N ASP A 83 1.88 -30.51 15.13
CA ASP A 83 2.77 -31.67 15.16
C ASP A 83 4.27 -31.29 15.10
N ILE A 84 4.58 -30.06 14.69
CA ILE A 84 5.96 -29.53 14.59
C ILE A 84 6.31 -28.57 15.74
N GLY A 85 7.60 -28.33 15.95
CA GLY A 85 8.07 -27.38 16.98
C GLY A 85 7.66 -25.93 16.70
N SER A 86 7.72 -25.09 17.74
CA SER A 86 7.29 -23.68 17.66
C SER A 86 8.08 -22.86 16.63
N PHE A 87 9.40 -23.07 16.51
CA PHE A 87 10.22 -22.33 15.54
C PHE A 87 9.89 -22.72 14.09
N PRO A 88 9.83 -24.02 13.71
CA PRO A 88 9.31 -24.46 12.42
C PRO A 88 7.91 -23.91 12.09
N CYS A 89 6.98 -23.94 13.04
CA CYS A 89 5.64 -23.37 12.83
C CYS A 89 5.70 -21.86 12.60
N ALA A 90 6.45 -21.12 13.42
CA ALA A 90 6.63 -19.68 13.24
C ALA A 90 7.21 -19.38 11.85
N ALA A 91 8.22 -20.14 11.43
CA ALA A 91 8.78 -20.03 10.10
C ALA A 91 7.73 -20.29 9.02
N ALA A 92 6.93 -21.35 9.11
CA ALA A 92 5.89 -21.68 8.14
C ALA A 92 4.82 -20.56 8.02
N MET A 93 4.45 -19.93 9.14
CA MET A 93 3.40 -18.91 9.17
C MET A 93 3.84 -17.52 8.69
N LEU A 94 5.13 -17.31 8.42
CA LEU A 94 5.64 -15.98 8.05
C LEU A 94 4.95 -15.37 6.82
N GLY A 95 4.59 -16.18 5.81
CA GLY A 95 3.84 -15.68 4.65
C GLY A 95 2.50 -15.05 5.03
N ILE A 96 1.74 -15.73 5.90
CA ILE A 96 0.46 -15.25 6.43
C ILE A 96 0.68 -13.99 7.28
N VAL A 97 1.71 -14.02 8.15
CA VAL A 97 2.06 -12.87 9.01
C VAL A 97 2.42 -11.64 8.17
N GLN A 98 3.19 -11.79 7.09
CA GLN A 98 3.56 -10.68 6.23
C GLN A 98 2.33 -10.01 5.59
N ILE A 99 1.42 -10.80 5.00
CA ILE A 99 0.17 -10.28 4.42
C ILE A 99 -0.72 -9.68 5.51
N GLY A 100 -0.79 -10.32 6.69
CA GLY A 100 -1.57 -9.84 7.83
C GLY A 100 -1.07 -8.49 8.35
N VAL A 101 0.24 -8.33 8.51
CA VAL A 101 0.87 -7.06 8.92
C VAL A 101 0.59 -5.97 7.88
N GLN A 102 0.74 -6.26 6.59
CA GLN A 102 0.43 -5.31 5.52
C GLN A 102 -1.05 -4.88 5.54
N TRP A 103 -1.97 -5.85 5.69
CA TRP A 103 -3.40 -5.60 5.84
C TRP A 103 -3.70 -4.73 7.06
N SER A 104 -3.12 -5.04 8.22
CA SER A 104 -3.29 -4.24 9.45
C SER A 104 -2.74 -2.81 9.31
N CYS A 105 -1.57 -2.64 8.70
CA CYS A 105 -0.99 -1.32 8.44
C CYS A 105 -1.87 -0.46 7.52
N PHE A 106 -2.44 -1.06 6.48
CA PHE A 106 -3.36 -0.36 5.57
C PHE A 106 -4.71 -0.08 6.25
N PHE A 107 -5.24 -1.02 7.03
CA PHE A 107 -6.43 -0.80 7.83
C PHE A 107 -6.25 0.34 8.83
N PHE A 108 -5.05 0.47 9.42
CA PHE A 108 -4.73 1.61 10.28
C PHE A 108 -4.74 2.94 9.49
N ILE A 109 -4.29 2.97 8.23
CA ILE A 109 -4.47 4.15 7.36
C ILE A 109 -5.96 4.46 7.17
N MET A 110 -6.80 3.46 6.93
CA MET A 110 -8.25 3.65 6.80
C MET A 110 -8.85 4.26 8.08
N LEU A 111 -8.47 3.75 9.26
CA LEU A 111 -8.93 4.32 10.52
C LEU A 111 -8.50 5.78 10.69
N LEU A 112 -7.23 6.10 10.41
CA LEU A 112 -6.74 7.48 10.46
C LEU A 112 -7.47 8.37 9.44
N PHE A 113 -7.75 7.86 8.25
CA PHE A 113 -8.52 8.57 7.21
C PHE A 113 -9.93 8.92 7.72
N LEU A 114 -10.62 8.01 8.41
CA LEU A 114 -11.95 8.24 8.97
C LEU A 114 -11.94 9.17 10.18
N ILE A 115 -10.92 9.08 11.04
CA ILE A 115 -10.77 9.91 12.24
C ILE A 115 -10.45 11.36 11.86
N PHE A 116 -9.52 11.56 10.94
CA PHE A 116 -9.09 12.89 10.47
C PHE A 116 -9.80 13.34 9.20
N PHE A 117 -10.91 12.69 8.85
CA PHE A 117 -11.77 13.16 7.76
C PHE A 117 -12.34 14.52 8.13
N PRO A 118 -12.22 15.54 7.26
CA PRO A 118 -12.81 16.84 7.54
C PRO A 118 -14.32 16.68 7.64
N ARG A 119 -14.85 16.67 8.87
CA ARG A 119 -16.28 16.85 9.11
C ARG A 119 -16.54 18.33 8.94
N SER A 120 -17.46 18.68 8.05
CA SER A 120 -18.00 20.03 7.95
C SER A 120 -18.65 20.36 9.30
N THR A 121 -17.90 20.94 10.22
CA THR A 121 -18.35 21.26 11.58
C THR A 121 -18.03 22.70 11.88
N SER A 122 -18.57 23.59 11.05
CA SER A 122 -18.68 25.02 11.33
C SER A 122 -19.78 25.58 10.41
N PRO A 123 -20.97 25.91 10.95
CA PRO A 123 -22.02 26.61 10.22
C PRO A 123 -21.66 28.07 9.85
N ASP A 124 -20.55 28.59 10.36
CA ASP A 124 -20.25 30.03 10.35
C ASP A 124 -19.15 30.47 9.36
N VAL A 125 -18.84 29.66 8.34
CA VAL A 125 -17.97 30.11 7.24
C VAL A 125 -18.66 29.82 5.91
N GLU A 126 -19.73 30.57 5.66
CA GLU A 126 -20.21 30.83 4.30
C GLU A 126 -19.26 31.83 3.64
N GLU A 127 -18.07 31.40 3.21
CA GLU A 127 -17.24 32.24 2.32
C GLU A 127 -16.25 31.36 1.54
N GLU A 128 -16.57 31.24 0.25
CA GLU A 128 -15.71 30.92 -0.89
C GLU A 128 -14.87 29.62 -0.90
N GLN A 129 -15.18 28.76 -1.88
CA GLN A 129 -14.31 27.75 -2.52
C GLN A 129 -14.01 26.46 -1.72
N ASP A 130 -14.71 25.36 -2.05
CA ASP A 130 -14.17 24.30 -2.92
C ASP A 130 -15.27 23.24 -3.18
N THR A 131 -15.80 23.18 -4.40
CA THR A 131 -16.90 22.26 -4.78
C THR A 131 -16.48 20.79 -4.91
N ASP A 132 -15.25 20.43 -4.54
CA ASP A 132 -14.65 19.11 -4.80
C ASP A 132 -14.20 18.37 -3.52
N MET A 133 -14.56 18.85 -2.31
CA MET A 133 -14.27 18.10 -1.09
C MET A 133 -15.17 16.86 -0.96
N PRO A 134 -14.59 15.66 -0.80
CA PRO A 134 -15.37 14.44 -0.62
C PRO A 134 -16.27 14.57 0.61
N THR A 135 -17.55 14.24 0.45
CA THR A 135 -18.54 14.48 1.48
C THR A 135 -18.36 13.48 2.63
N TRP A 136 -18.70 13.82 3.88
CA TRP A 136 -18.75 12.86 5.00
C TRP A 136 -19.54 11.58 4.68
N LYS A 137 -20.54 11.69 3.79
CA LYS A 137 -21.29 10.56 3.21
C LYS A 137 -20.39 9.55 2.49
N GLU A 138 -19.37 10.00 1.76
CA GLU A 138 -18.42 9.13 1.08
C GLU A 138 -17.53 8.38 2.08
N ALA A 139 -17.07 9.05 3.14
CA ALA A 139 -16.30 8.39 4.20
C ALA A 139 -17.13 7.29 4.90
N VAL A 140 -18.41 7.56 5.18
CA VAL A 140 -19.34 6.56 5.74
C VAL A 140 -19.59 5.43 4.75
N LEU A 141 -19.74 5.71 3.45
CA LEU A 141 -19.89 4.70 2.41
C LEU A 141 -18.65 3.81 2.32
N VAL A 142 -17.44 4.39 2.35
CA VAL A 142 -16.18 3.66 2.36
C VAL A 142 -16.13 2.68 3.53
N LEU A 143 -16.47 3.13 4.73
CA LEU A 143 -16.53 2.28 5.92
C LEU A 143 -17.59 1.17 5.77
N ALA A 144 -18.81 1.53 5.38
CA ALA A 144 -19.92 0.57 5.26
C ALA A 144 -19.62 -0.52 4.24
N VAL A 145 -19.12 -0.16 3.05
CA VAL A 145 -18.76 -1.12 2.00
C VAL A 145 -17.58 -1.97 2.43
N SER A 146 -16.54 -1.39 3.04
CA SER A 146 -15.38 -2.14 3.53
C SER A 146 -15.77 -3.16 4.59
N LEU A 147 -16.63 -2.77 5.53
CA LEU A 147 -17.12 -3.65 6.59
C LEU A 147 -18.05 -4.74 6.05
N ALA A 148 -18.98 -4.39 5.16
CA ALA A 148 -19.84 -5.37 4.50
C ALA A 148 -19.03 -6.41 3.73
N PHE A 149 -18.03 -5.96 2.97
CA PHE A 149 -17.13 -6.85 2.25
C PHE A 149 -16.31 -7.74 3.20
N PHE A 150 -15.79 -7.18 4.29
CA PHE A 150 -15.08 -7.96 5.31
C PHE A 150 -15.96 -9.08 5.88
N VAL A 151 -17.21 -8.78 6.23
CA VAL A 151 -18.16 -9.78 6.74
C VAL A 151 -18.46 -10.84 5.69
N ILE A 152 -18.71 -10.45 4.44
CA ILE A 152 -18.97 -11.40 3.34
C ILE A 152 -17.76 -12.30 3.10
N ALA A 153 -16.55 -11.72 3.02
CA ALA A 153 -15.32 -12.46 2.81
C ALA A 153 -15.04 -13.41 3.98
N PHE A 154 -15.29 -12.99 5.22
CA PHE A 154 -15.12 -13.82 6.41
C PHE A 154 -16.11 -14.99 6.43
N ILE A 155 -17.42 -14.72 6.28
CA ILE A 155 -18.45 -15.77 6.28
C ILE A 155 -18.23 -16.73 5.11
N GLY A 156 -17.97 -16.21 3.91
CA GLY A 156 -17.65 -17.03 2.73
C GLY A 156 -16.45 -17.93 3.00
N SER A 157 -15.37 -17.38 3.56
CA SER A 157 -14.17 -18.16 3.91
C SER A 157 -14.47 -19.26 4.92
N VAL A 158 -15.25 -18.99 5.97
CA VAL A 158 -15.67 -20.00 6.95
C VAL A 158 -16.50 -21.11 6.27
N VAL A 159 -17.46 -20.76 5.42
CA VAL A 159 -18.29 -21.73 4.70
C VAL A 159 -17.45 -22.60 3.77
N PHE A 160 -16.56 -22.04 2.97
CA PHE A 160 -15.71 -22.81 2.05
C PHE A 160 -14.68 -23.67 2.78
N VAL A 161 -14.17 -23.24 3.94
CA VAL A 161 -13.21 -24.03 4.72
C VAL A 161 -13.90 -25.22 5.42
N TYR A 162 -15.07 -25.01 6.02
CA TYR A 162 -15.69 -26.03 6.88
C TYR A 162 -16.84 -26.80 6.22
N ALA A 163 -17.66 -26.14 5.41
CA ALA A 163 -18.84 -26.77 4.79
C ALA A 163 -18.57 -27.27 3.37
N LEU A 164 -17.68 -26.64 2.61
CA LEU A 164 -17.39 -26.96 1.20
C LEU A 164 -15.88 -27.08 0.91
N PRO A 165 -15.13 -27.94 1.63
CA PRO A 165 -13.68 -28.03 1.53
C PRO A 165 -13.17 -28.41 0.13
N SER A 166 -13.97 -29.13 -0.66
CA SER A 166 -13.64 -29.46 -2.06
C SER A 166 -13.50 -28.23 -2.97
N HIS A 167 -14.16 -27.13 -2.62
CA HIS A 167 -14.19 -25.90 -3.42
C HIS A 167 -13.33 -24.77 -2.83
N VAL A 168 -12.64 -25.00 -1.71
CA VAL A 168 -11.87 -23.96 -1.01
C VAL A 168 -10.77 -23.34 -1.88
N ARG A 169 -10.11 -24.13 -2.74
CA ARG A 169 -9.13 -23.60 -3.71
C ARG A 169 -9.76 -22.64 -4.72
N GLY A 170 -10.98 -22.95 -5.17
CA GLY A 170 -11.73 -22.08 -6.07
C GLY A 170 -12.07 -20.74 -5.42
N TRP A 171 -12.53 -20.79 -4.16
CA TRP A 171 -12.78 -19.59 -3.35
C TRP A 171 -11.52 -18.75 -3.13
N ALA A 172 -10.41 -19.39 -2.75
CA ALA A 172 -9.12 -18.70 -2.58
C ALA A 172 -8.72 -18.01 -3.89
N ASN A 173 -8.73 -18.71 -5.02
CA ASN A 173 -8.35 -18.13 -6.32
C ASN A 173 -9.27 -16.98 -6.74
N PHE A 174 -10.57 -17.08 -6.47
CA PHE A 174 -11.51 -15.99 -6.70
C PHE A 174 -11.12 -14.74 -5.89
N LEU A 175 -10.84 -14.89 -4.60
CA LEU A 175 -10.41 -13.79 -3.74
C LEU A 175 -9.09 -13.16 -4.18
N GLY A 176 -8.11 -13.98 -4.60
CA GLY A 176 -6.82 -13.47 -5.10
C GLY A 176 -6.96 -12.70 -6.41
N LEU A 177 -7.78 -13.20 -7.35
CA LEU A 177 -8.09 -12.50 -8.59
C LEU A 177 -8.87 -11.21 -8.33
N LEU A 178 -9.87 -11.25 -7.44
CA LEU A 178 -10.63 -10.07 -7.04
C LEU A 178 -9.71 -9.00 -6.44
N ALA A 179 -8.81 -9.40 -5.52
CA ALA A 179 -7.82 -8.49 -4.95
C ALA A 179 -6.93 -7.85 -6.02
N THR A 180 -6.51 -8.64 -7.02
CA THR A 180 -5.67 -8.18 -8.14
C THR A 180 -6.40 -7.20 -9.04
N VAL A 181 -7.66 -7.48 -9.39
CA VAL A 181 -8.51 -6.59 -10.20
C VAL A 181 -8.78 -5.28 -9.46
N LEU A 182 -9.11 -5.34 -8.17
CA LEU A 182 -9.32 -4.14 -7.36
C LEU A 182 -8.04 -3.29 -7.27
N ALA A 183 -6.88 -3.93 -7.14
CA ALA A 183 -5.61 -3.23 -7.18
C ALA A 183 -5.34 -2.60 -8.57
N ALA A 184 -5.70 -3.28 -9.66
CA ALA A 184 -5.62 -2.70 -11.00
C ALA A 184 -6.47 -1.42 -11.11
N ILE A 185 -7.72 -1.47 -10.64
CA ILE A 185 -8.64 -0.33 -10.61
C ILE A 185 -8.12 0.79 -9.70
N GLN A 186 -7.37 0.46 -8.66
CA GLN A 186 -6.75 1.44 -7.77
C GLN A 186 -5.54 2.12 -8.43
N TYR A 187 -4.62 1.36 -9.02
CA TYR A 187 -3.33 1.88 -9.50
C TYR A 187 -3.39 2.43 -10.93
N ILE A 188 -4.16 1.83 -11.85
CA ILE A 188 -4.18 2.26 -13.26
C ILE A 188 -4.71 3.69 -13.44
N PRO A 189 -5.85 4.08 -12.85
CA PRO A 189 -6.32 5.47 -12.94
C PRO A 189 -5.34 6.44 -12.30
N GLN A 190 -4.66 6.04 -11.21
CA GLN A 190 -3.63 6.84 -10.56
C GLN A 190 -2.42 7.04 -11.49
N ILE A 191 -1.98 6.00 -12.21
CA ILE A 191 -0.91 6.08 -13.21
C ILE A 191 -1.30 7.08 -14.30
N PHE A 192 -2.49 6.93 -14.87
CA PHE A 192 -2.97 7.82 -15.92
C PHE A 192 -3.09 9.26 -15.45
N MET A 193 -3.65 9.48 -14.26
CA MET A 193 -3.79 10.82 -13.68
C MET A 193 -2.43 11.45 -13.39
N THR A 194 -1.49 10.70 -12.81
CA THR A 194 -0.13 11.16 -12.55
C THR A 194 0.58 11.55 -13.85
N TRP A 195 0.39 10.75 -14.91
CA TRP A 195 0.92 11.06 -16.23
C TRP A 195 0.27 12.30 -16.85
N ARG A 196 -1.04 12.51 -16.67
CA ARG A 196 -1.74 13.68 -17.20
C ARG A 196 -1.38 14.97 -16.47
N LEU A 197 -1.38 14.93 -15.13
CA LEU A 197 -1.13 16.10 -14.28
C LEU A 197 0.37 16.44 -14.18
N GLN A 198 1.26 15.49 -14.50
CA GLN A 198 2.70 15.66 -14.41
C GLN A 198 3.21 16.04 -13.00
N GLU A 199 2.42 15.72 -11.98
CA GLU A 199 2.70 15.93 -10.56
C GLU A 199 2.46 14.64 -9.77
N THR A 200 3.23 14.43 -8.70
CA THR A 200 3.16 13.22 -7.86
C THR A 200 2.04 13.25 -6.81
N GLY A 201 1.35 14.39 -6.67
CA GLY A 201 0.23 14.56 -5.74
C GLY A 201 0.59 14.26 -4.29
N SER A 202 -0.28 13.54 -3.58
CA SER A 202 -0.11 13.22 -2.15
C SER A 202 0.73 11.95 -1.88
N LEU A 203 1.12 11.24 -2.94
CA LEU A 203 1.75 9.92 -2.89
C LEU A 203 3.12 9.98 -2.21
N SER A 204 3.36 9.09 -1.24
CA SER A 204 4.64 9.03 -0.54
C SER A 204 5.68 8.28 -1.38
N ILE A 205 6.49 9.04 -2.14
CA ILE A 205 7.63 8.50 -2.90
C ILE A 205 8.55 7.63 -2.01
N PRO A 206 8.91 8.02 -0.77
CA PRO A 206 9.75 7.17 0.09
C PRO A 206 9.13 5.80 0.40
N MET A 207 7.82 5.76 0.64
CA MET A 207 7.08 4.53 0.89
C MET A 207 7.07 3.63 -0.37
N MET A 208 7.01 4.21 -1.58
CA MET A 208 7.09 3.45 -2.82
C MET A 208 8.50 2.93 -3.12
N CYS A 209 9.54 3.71 -2.83
CA CYS A 209 10.94 3.25 -3.01
C CYS A 209 11.25 1.98 -2.23
N ILE A 210 10.63 1.80 -1.05
CA ILE A 210 10.81 0.60 -0.22
C ILE A 210 9.88 -0.52 -0.68
N GLN A 211 8.59 -0.21 -0.92
CA GLN A 211 7.60 -1.24 -1.24
C GLN A 211 7.76 -1.86 -2.62
N THR A 212 8.09 -1.07 -3.66
CA THR A 212 8.19 -1.60 -5.03
C THR A 212 9.21 -2.74 -5.14
N PRO A 213 10.48 -2.59 -4.72
CA PRO A 213 11.41 -3.73 -4.73
C PRO A 213 10.99 -4.79 -3.71
N GLY A 214 10.46 -4.37 -2.55
CA GLY A 214 9.97 -5.28 -1.51
C GLY A 214 8.86 -6.21 -1.98
N SER A 215 7.97 -5.79 -2.87
CA SER A 215 6.85 -6.61 -3.36
C SER A 215 7.33 -7.78 -4.22
N PHE A 216 8.40 -7.60 -5.00
CA PHE A 216 9.00 -8.69 -5.79
C PHE A 216 9.72 -9.70 -4.88
N VAL A 217 10.48 -9.21 -3.90
CA VAL A 217 11.14 -10.08 -2.91
C VAL A 217 10.09 -10.83 -2.09
N PHE A 218 9.00 -10.17 -1.73
CA PHE A 218 7.89 -10.78 -1.02
C PHE A 218 7.20 -11.86 -1.88
N ALA A 219 6.89 -11.58 -3.15
CA ALA A 219 6.36 -12.56 -4.07
C ALA A 219 7.26 -13.79 -4.21
N ALA A 220 8.57 -13.60 -4.35
CA ALA A 220 9.54 -14.69 -4.41
C ALA A 220 9.56 -15.52 -3.12
N SER A 221 9.49 -14.87 -1.95
CA SER A 221 9.43 -15.57 -0.66
C SER A 221 8.14 -16.40 -0.51
N LEU A 222 7.01 -15.90 -0.99
CA LEU A 222 5.74 -16.63 -1.01
C LEU A 222 5.75 -17.80 -2.01
N TYR A 223 6.33 -17.60 -3.20
CA TYR A 223 6.51 -18.67 -4.18
C TYR A 223 7.38 -19.80 -3.63
N ALA A 224 8.48 -19.47 -2.96
CA ALA A 224 9.34 -20.49 -2.34
C ALA A 224 8.63 -21.28 -1.22
N ARG A 225 7.59 -20.72 -0.59
CA ARG A 225 6.83 -21.35 0.50
C ARG A 225 5.64 -22.17 -0.01
N LEU A 226 4.84 -21.58 -0.89
CA LEU A 226 3.56 -22.13 -1.35
C LEU A 226 3.69 -22.87 -2.69
N GLY A 227 4.83 -22.71 -3.38
CA GLY A 227 5.06 -23.25 -4.71
C GLY A 227 4.11 -22.67 -5.77
N PRO A 228 3.95 -23.39 -6.89
CA PRO A 228 3.03 -23.01 -7.97
C PRO A 228 1.55 -22.96 -7.54
N GLY A 229 1.16 -23.73 -6.50
CA GLY A 229 -0.22 -23.78 -6.00
C GLY A 229 -0.71 -22.46 -5.41
N GLY A 230 0.20 -21.66 -4.84
CA GLY A 230 -0.10 -20.36 -4.24
C GLY A 230 -0.10 -19.16 -5.19
N TRP A 231 -0.24 -19.38 -6.51
CA TRP A 231 -0.16 -18.31 -7.51
C TRP A 231 -1.13 -17.16 -7.31
N SER A 232 -2.31 -17.44 -6.76
CA SER A 232 -3.31 -16.40 -6.48
C SER A 232 -2.90 -15.47 -5.33
N ALA A 233 -1.98 -15.91 -4.45
CA ALA A 233 -1.41 -15.12 -3.38
C ALA A 233 -0.16 -14.34 -3.82
N TRP A 234 0.85 -15.02 -4.36
CA TRP A 234 2.10 -14.35 -4.75
C TRP A 234 1.99 -13.54 -6.05
N GLY A 235 1.09 -13.93 -6.97
CA GLY A 235 0.89 -13.27 -8.25
C GLY A 235 0.35 -11.84 -8.10
N LEU A 236 -0.48 -11.61 -7.08
CA LEU A 236 -0.95 -10.27 -6.71
C LEU A 236 0.22 -9.31 -6.45
N PHE A 237 1.24 -9.74 -5.69
CA PHE A 237 2.38 -8.88 -5.33
C PHE A 237 3.29 -8.56 -6.51
N ILE A 238 3.43 -9.49 -7.47
CA ILE A 238 4.13 -9.22 -8.74
C ILE A 238 3.35 -8.16 -9.52
N PHE A 239 2.05 -8.36 -9.69
CA PHE A 239 1.20 -7.45 -10.45
C PHE A 239 1.19 -6.04 -9.84
N THR A 240 0.96 -5.92 -8.53
CA THR A 240 0.99 -4.63 -7.84
C THR A 240 2.39 -4.01 -7.87
N GLY A 241 3.45 -4.82 -7.76
CA GLY A 241 4.83 -4.35 -7.84
C GLY A 241 5.15 -3.71 -9.19
N ILE A 242 4.66 -4.27 -10.28
CA ILE A 242 4.80 -3.68 -11.63
C ILE A 242 4.09 -2.33 -11.71
N LEU A 243 2.84 -2.25 -11.25
CA LEU A 243 2.06 -1.01 -11.28
C LEU A 243 2.70 0.08 -10.38
N GLN A 244 3.15 -0.29 -9.19
CA GLN A 244 3.89 0.59 -8.29
C GLN A 244 5.23 1.02 -8.89
N GLY A 245 5.90 0.13 -9.63
CA GLY A 245 7.12 0.45 -10.37
C GLY A 245 6.92 1.54 -11.41
N PHE A 246 5.85 1.46 -12.20
CA PHE A 246 5.51 2.54 -13.15
C PHE A 246 5.28 3.88 -12.45
N LEU A 247 4.51 3.90 -11.35
CA LEU A 247 4.30 5.11 -10.55
C LEU A 247 5.59 5.67 -9.99
N LEU A 248 6.47 4.81 -9.46
CA LEU A 248 7.75 5.21 -8.89
C LEU A 248 8.66 5.85 -9.94
N VAL A 249 8.76 5.25 -11.13
CA VAL A 249 9.57 5.78 -12.23
C VAL A 249 9.06 7.16 -12.69
N MET A 250 7.74 7.31 -12.85
CA MET A 250 7.15 8.61 -13.18
C MET A 250 7.40 9.63 -12.06
N GLY A 251 7.21 9.24 -10.80
CA GLY A 251 7.38 10.16 -9.69
C GLY A 251 8.81 10.64 -9.53
N LEU A 252 9.79 9.75 -9.71
CA LEU A 252 11.20 10.12 -9.71
C LEU A 252 11.55 11.03 -10.90
N SER A 253 11.00 10.77 -12.09
CA SER A 253 11.29 11.59 -13.27
C SER A 253 10.78 13.03 -13.11
N PHE A 254 9.59 13.23 -12.54
CA PHE A 254 9.04 14.57 -12.27
C PHE A 254 9.83 15.31 -11.19
N VAL A 255 10.17 14.65 -10.08
CA VAL A 255 11.01 15.27 -9.04
C VAL A 255 12.38 15.68 -9.60
N LEU A 256 12.97 14.86 -10.46
CA LEU A 256 14.23 15.20 -11.11
C LEU A 256 14.09 16.37 -12.10
N ARG A 257 12.99 16.42 -12.86
CA ARG A 257 12.69 17.54 -13.77
C ARG A 257 12.53 18.85 -13.01
N ASP A 258 11.75 18.86 -11.93
CA ASP A 258 11.45 20.06 -11.16
C ASP A 258 12.70 20.57 -10.42
N ARG A 259 13.53 19.66 -9.90
CA ARG A 259 14.85 20.00 -9.33
C ARG A 259 15.78 20.63 -10.36
N LYS A 260 15.78 20.14 -11.60
CA LYS A 260 16.59 20.72 -12.69
C LYS A 260 16.09 22.12 -13.05
N ALA A 261 14.78 22.32 -13.16
CA ALA A 261 14.19 23.63 -13.45
C ALA A 261 14.52 24.66 -12.36
N GLN A 262 14.38 24.30 -11.08
CA GLN A 262 14.72 25.17 -9.95
C GLN A 262 16.22 25.50 -9.90
N LYS A 263 17.09 24.54 -10.24
CA LYS A 263 18.54 24.77 -10.30
C LYS A 263 18.91 25.71 -11.45
N GLY A 264 18.24 25.61 -12.60
CA GLY A 264 18.39 26.54 -13.73
C GLY A 264 18.03 27.98 -13.34
N GLN A 265 16.83 28.18 -12.78
CA GLN A 265 16.40 29.50 -12.30
C GLN A 265 17.37 30.11 -11.27
N ARG A 266 17.86 29.33 -10.31
CA ARG A 266 18.84 29.83 -9.34
C ARG A 266 20.18 30.24 -9.96
N LEU A 267 20.61 29.57 -11.04
CA LEU A 267 21.83 29.93 -11.76
C LEU A 267 21.63 31.20 -12.58
N ASP A 268 20.47 31.35 -13.22
CA ASP A 268 20.10 32.55 -13.97
C ASP A 268 19.97 33.78 -13.05
N ASP A 269 19.34 33.62 -11.88
CA ASP A 269 19.23 34.68 -10.86
C ASP A 269 20.60 35.10 -10.29
N ALA A 270 21.52 34.14 -10.13
CA ALA A 270 22.88 34.44 -9.67
C ALA A 270 23.68 35.22 -10.73
N ASN A 271 23.57 34.81 -12.00
CA ASN A 271 24.28 35.47 -13.11
C ASN A 271 23.68 36.85 -13.46
N GLY A 272 22.38 37.05 -13.23
CA GLY A 272 21.70 38.34 -13.38
C GLY A 272 22.07 39.38 -12.30
N ARG A 273 22.45 38.93 -11.09
CA ARG A 273 22.94 39.83 -10.03
C ARG A 273 24.36 40.33 -10.26
N ASP A 274 25.24 39.48 -10.82
CA ASP A 274 26.62 39.88 -11.13
C ASP A 274 26.69 40.89 -12.29
N THR A 275 25.69 40.92 -13.17
CA THR A 275 25.57 41.91 -14.26
C THR A 275 24.88 43.21 -13.87
N ALA A 276 24.06 43.20 -12.81
CA ALA A 276 23.38 44.39 -12.29
C ALA A 276 24.24 45.24 -11.32
N GLY A 277 25.40 44.71 -10.87
CA GLY A 277 26.29 45.38 -9.93
C GLY A 277 27.06 46.59 -10.45
N ASP A 278 26.96 46.95 -11.74
CA ASP A 278 27.83 47.95 -12.37
C ASP A 278 27.09 49.18 -12.96
N SER A 279 25.78 49.36 -12.72
CA SER A 279 25.01 50.44 -13.38
C SER A 279 24.08 51.32 -12.52
N GLU A 280 24.11 51.28 -11.19
CA GLU A 280 23.35 52.26 -10.38
C GLU A 280 24.17 53.51 -10.05
N ARG A 281 24.31 54.41 -11.02
CA ARG A 281 24.50 55.85 -10.74
C ARG A 281 23.12 56.49 -10.53
N ALA A 282 22.70 56.60 -9.28
CA ALA A 282 21.66 57.56 -8.88
C ALA A 282 22.26 58.98 -8.83
N PRO A 283 21.49 60.03 -9.21
CA PRO A 283 21.11 60.97 -8.16
C PRO A 283 19.68 61.53 -8.25
N LEU A 284 19.00 61.45 -7.10
CA LEU A 284 18.24 62.49 -6.39
C LEU A 284 17.32 63.42 -7.20
N LEU A 285 16.02 63.14 -7.15
CA LEU A 285 14.96 64.14 -7.28
C LEU A 285 14.81 64.89 -5.94
N HIS A 286 15.19 66.16 -5.91
CA HIS A 286 14.66 67.13 -4.95
C HIS A 286 13.63 67.99 -5.67
N GLY A 287 12.38 67.82 -5.27
CA GLY A 287 11.27 68.69 -5.66
C GLY A 287 10.44 68.99 -4.42
N GLU A 288 10.71 70.12 -3.77
CA GLU A 288 9.75 70.82 -2.93
C GLU A 288 9.83 72.33 -3.21
N ARG A 289 8.74 72.82 -3.82
CA ARG A 289 8.18 74.19 -3.87
C ARG A 289 8.99 75.33 -4.49
#